data_AF-A0A0L0JHY8-F1
#
_entry.id   AF-A0A0L0JHY8-F1
#
_cell.length_a   1.000
_cell.length_b   1.000
_cell.length_c   1.000
_cell.angle_alpha   90.00
_cell.angle_beta   90.00
_cell.angle_gamma   90.00
#
_symmetry.space_group_name_H-M   'P 1'
#
loop_
_entity.id
_entity.type
_entity.pdbx_description
1 polymer ?
#
loop_
_entity_poly.entity_id
_entity_poly.type
_entity_poly.pdbx_seq_one_letter_code
_entity_poly.pdbx_strand_id
1 'polypeptide(L)' 'MGGFAEALRERVRAARARVAAAVREGDAYERAVAEDELDDALRIARAHGVTVEEDTDGPAV' A
#
# COMPACT_ATOMS: atom_id res chain seq x y z
N MET A 1 12.83 9.53 -15.01
CA MET A 1 11.91 10.70 -14.89
C MET A 1 10.47 10.20 -14.72
N GLY A 2 10.21 9.28 -13.77
CA GLY A 2 8.84 9.07 -13.29
C GLY A 2 8.62 9.96 -12.07
N GLY A 3 8.32 11.24 -12.33
CA GLY A 3 7.95 12.17 -11.26
C GLY A 3 6.64 11.73 -10.62
N PHE A 4 6.49 11.86 -9.31
CA PHE A 4 5.26 11.63 -8.53
C PHE A 4 4.56 10.26 -8.65
N ALA A 5 3.98 9.90 -9.80
CA ALA A 5 3.19 8.67 -9.97
C ALA A 5 4.01 7.39 -9.73
N GLU A 6 5.28 7.38 -10.15
CA GLU A 6 6.18 6.25 -9.87
C GLU A 6 6.50 6.15 -8.36
N ALA A 7 6.82 7.29 -7.74
CA ALA A 7 7.06 7.35 -6.30
C ALA A 7 5.83 6.93 -5.47
N LEU A 8 4.62 7.26 -5.93
CA LEU A 8 3.39 6.89 -5.25
C LEU A 8 3.11 5.38 -5.37
N ARG A 9 3.38 4.79 -6.53
CA ARG A 9 3.32 3.32 -6.69
C ARG A 9 4.36 2.61 -5.82
N GLU A 10 5.58 3.15 -5.75
CA GLU A 10 6.62 2.62 -4.88
C GLU A 10 6.20 2.70 -3.41
N ARG A 11 5.63 3.81 -2.96
CA ARG A 11 5.10 3.96 -1.61
C ARG A 11 4.03 2.93 -1.28
N VAL A 12 3.09 2.68 -2.19
CA VAL A 12 2.05 1.63 -2.02
C VAL A 12 2.68 0.25 -1.91
N ARG A 13 3.65 -0.09 -2.78
CA ARG A 13 4.36 -1.38 -2.71
C ARG A 13 5.12 -1.56 -1.38
N ALA A 14 5.79 -0.51 -0.92
CA ALA A 14 6.52 -0.54 0.35
C ALA A 14 5.58 -0.71 1.56
N ALA A 15 4.45 0.01 1.57
CA ALA A 15 3.46 -0.12 2.64
C ALA A 15 2.84 -1.53 2.68
N ARG A 16 2.49 -2.11 1.52
CA ARG A 16 2.02 -3.51 1.43
C ARG A 16 3.05 -4.51 1.97
N ALA A 17 4.32 -4.33 1.61
CA ALA A 17 5.39 -5.18 2.13
C ALA A 17 5.54 -5.07 3.65
N ARG A 18 5.39 -3.85 4.22
CA ARG A 18 5.38 -3.62 5.68
C ARG A 18 4.19 -4.30 6.36
N VAL A 19 2.98 -4.18 5.81
CA VAL A 19 1.79 -4.90 6.33
C VAL A 19 2.05 -6.41 6.34
N ALA A 20 2.52 -6.97 5.23
CA ALA A 20 2.80 -8.40 5.15
C ALA A 20 3.90 -8.86 6.13
N ALA A 21 4.93 -8.05 6.36
CA ALA A 21 5.97 -8.34 7.35
C ALA A 21 5.41 -8.31 8.78
N ALA A 22 4.68 -7.26 9.14
CA ALA A 22 4.09 -7.11 10.47
C ALA A 22 3.11 -8.24 10.79
N VAL A 23 2.33 -8.70 9.80
CA VAL A 23 1.45 -9.88 9.95
C VAL A 23 2.26 -11.15 10.22
N ARG A 24 3.35 -11.39 9.49
CA ARG A 24 4.21 -12.57 9.72
C ARG A 24 4.90 -12.55 11.08
N GLU A 25 5.26 -11.37 11.56
CA GLU A 25 5.97 -11.17 12.82
C GLU A 25 5.02 -11.12 14.04
N GLY A 26 3.71 -10.98 13.80
CA GLY A 26 2.73 -10.81 14.86
C GLY A 26 2.81 -9.44 15.54
N ASP A 27 3.42 -8.45 14.89
CA ASP A 27 3.53 -7.09 15.41
C ASP A 27 2.24 -6.32 15.11
N ALA A 28 1.33 -6.32 16.09
CA ALA A 28 0.04 -5.65 15.96
C ALA A 28 0.16 -4.13 15.83
N TYR A 29 1.18 -3.50 16.44
CA TYR A 29 1.38 -2.06 16.37
C TYR A 29 1.90 -1.67 14.99
N GLU A 30 2.96 -2.33 14.53
CA GLU A 30 3.53 -2.06 13.21
C GLU A 30 2.54 -2.36 12.09
N ARG A 31 1.70 -3.39 12.27
CA ARG A 31 0.60 -3.66 11.35
C ARG A 31 -0.35 -2.48 11.25
N ALA A 32 -0.81 -1.94 12.37
CA ALA A 32 -1.75 -0.81 12.38
C ALA A 32 -1.14 0.43 11.72
N VAL A 33 0.15 0.72 11.99
CA VAL A 33 0.89 1.82 11.35
C VAL A 33 1.00 1.61 9.84
N ALA A 34 1.40 0.42 9.40
CA ALA A 34 1.58 0.12 7.99
C ALA A 34 0.25 0.11 7.20
N GLU A 35 -0.85 -0.33 7.83
CA GLU A 35 -2.20 -0.29 7.25
C GLU A 35 -2.69 1.16 7.08
N ASP A 36 -2.45 2.05 8.04
CA ASP A 36 -2.77 3.49 7.94
C ASP A 36 -1.94 4.16 6.83
N GLU A 37 -0.63 3.89 6.78
CA GLU A 37 0.25 4.40 5.72
C GLU A 37 -0.17 3.91 4.32
N LEU A 38 -0.65 2.68 4.22
CA LEU A 38 -1.16 2.11 2.98
C LEU A 38 -2.45 2.81 2.55
N ASP A 39 -3.44 2.98 3.45
CA ASP A 39 -4.68 3.68 3.10
C ASP A 39 -4.40 5.12 2.65
N ASP A 40 -3.50 5.82 3.34
CA ASP A 40 -3.10 7.17 2.97
C ASP A 40 -2.47 7.24 1.58
N ALA A 41 -1.56 6.32 1.26
CA ALA A 41 -0.94 6.26 -0.07
C ALA A 41 -1.98 5.96 -1.16
N LEU A 42 -2.93 5.04 -0.90
CA LEU A 42 -4.02 4.72 -1.81
C LEU A 42 -4.98 5.89 -2.00
N ARG A 43 -5.30 6.61 -0.91
CA ARG A 43 -6.14 7.81 -0.94
C ARG A 43 -5.52 8.91 -1.78
N ILE A 44 -4.23 9.16 -1.63
CA ILE A 44 -3.49 10.12 -2.47
C ILE A 44 -3.47 9.64 -3.93
N ALA A 45 -3.24 8.36 -4.19
CA ALA A 45 -3.23 7.81 -5.55
C ALA A 45 -4.56 8.04 -6.26
N ARG A 46 -5.68 7.73 -5.60
CA ARG A 46 -7.03 8.00 -6.09
C ARG A 46 -7.27 9.48 -6.36
N ALA A 47 -6.87 10.36 -5.43
CA ALA A 47 -7.05 11.81 -5.57
C ALA A 47 -6.30 12.40 -6.78
N HIS A 48 -5.20 11.78 -7.20
CA HIS A 48 -4.38 12.21 -8.32
C HIS A 48 -4.56 11.37 -9.60
N GLY A 49 -5.52 10.45 -9.63
CA GLY A 49 -5.77 9.58 -10.80
C GLY A 49 -4.62 8.62 -11.11
N VAL A 50 -3.79 8.28 -10.11
CA VAL A 50 -2.69 7.33 -10.28
C VAL A 50 -3.20 5.93 -10.07
N THR A 51 -3.22 5.11 -11.13
CA THR A 51 -3.49 3.68 -11.01
C THR A 51 -2.33 2.98 -10.30
N VAL A 52 -2.67 2.25 -9.25
CA VAL A 52 -1.81 1.32 -8.53
C VAL A 52 -2.32 -0.09 -8.81
N GLU A 53 -1.44 -1.05 -9.00
CA GLU A 53 -1.85 -2.46 -9.14
C GLU A 53 -2.59 -2.85 -7.87
N GLU A 54 -3.80 -3.39 -7.98
CA GLU A 54 -4.49 -3.96 -6.82
C GLU A 54 -3.81 -5.27 -6.45
N ASP A 55 -3.69 -5.57 -5.15
CA ASP A 55 -3.33 -6.92 -4.73
C ASP A 55 -4.55 -7.79 -5.06
N THR A 56 -4.59 -8.33 -6.29
CA THR A 56 -5.59 -9.33 -6.69
C THR A 56 -5.26 -10.63 -5.98
N ASP A 57 -5.61 -10.70 -4.71
CA ASP A 57 -5.72 -11.92 -3.92
C ASP A 57 -7.01 -11.84 -3.08
N GLY A 58 -8.13 -11.73 -3.79
CA GLY A 58 -9.49 -11.91 -3.27
C GLY A 58 -10.31 -12.67 -4.31
N PRO A 59 -11.11 -13.69 -3.92
CA PRO A 59 -11.70 -14.60 -4.89
C PRO A 59 -12.65 -13.85 -5.82
N ALA A 60 -12.61 -14.21 -7.10
CA ALA A 60 -13.68 -13.84 -8.02
C ALA A 60 -15.01 -14.32 -7.42
N VAL A 61 -15.87 -13.36 -7.08
CA VAL A 61 -17.27 -13.60 -6.69
C VAL A 61 -18.10 -14.03 -7.88
#